data_AF-A0A1P8Q232-F1
#
_entry.id   AF-A0A1P8Q232-F1
#
_cell.length_a   1.000
_cell.length_b   1.000
_cell.length_c   1.000
_cell.angle_alpha   90.00
_cell.angle_beta   90.00
_cell.angle_gamma   90.00
#
_symmetry.space_group_name_H-M   'P 1'
#
loop_
_entity.id
_entity.type
_entity.pdbx_description
1 polymer ?
#
loop_
_entity_poly.entity_id
_entity_poly.type
_entity_poly.pdbx_seq_one_letter_code
_entity_poly.pdbx_strand_id
1 'polypeptide(L)'
;MYKVLIVLHEGDDYIRMNKVFVENMPTAGQYIIHSDGLAYFVEEVTTFVGYVSSKGATTILVVHPAPKDAAVNDLYGMNIEEDLDDPEYNKN
;
A
#
# COMPACT_ATOMS: atom_id res chain seq x y z
N MET A 1 -12.81 -3.59 2.94
CA MET A 1 -11.66 -4.21 2.24
C MET A 1 -11.84 -4.05 0.73
N TYR A 2 -10.89 -3.37 0.09
CA TYR A 2 -10.85 -3.07 -1.34
C TYR A 2 -9.76 -3.88 -2.03
N LYS A 3 -10.04 -4.40 -3.22
CA LYS A 3 -9.02 -5.07 -4.05
C LYS A 3 -8.41 -4.05 -5.00
N VAL A 4 -7.10 -3.87 -4.92
CA VAL A 4 -6.36 -2.88 -5.71
C VAL A 4 -5.30 -3.56 -6.56
N LEU A 5 -4.95 -2.95 -7.69
CA LEU A 5 -3.79 -3.33 -8.49
C LEU A 5 -2.67 -2.32 -8.22
N ILE A 6 -1.51 -2.80 -7.78
CA ILE A 6 -0.34 -1.94 -7.63
C ILE A 6 0.47 -1.94 -8.93
N VAL A 7 0.93 -0.76 -9.32
CA VAL A 7 1.82 -0.53 -10.45
C VAL A 7 3.02 0.24 -9.93
N LEU A 8 4.21 -0.33 -10.08
CA LEU A 8 5.46 0.33 -9.78
C LEU A 8 5.80 1.27 -10.94
N HIS A 9 6.09 2.52 -10.64
CA HIS A 9 6.63 3.49 -11.58
C HIS A 9 8.14 3.59 -11.34
N GLU A 10 8.94 3.15 -12.33
CA GLU A 10 10.40 3.12 -12.25
C GLU A 10 11.00 3.72 -13.52
N GLY A 11 11.71 4.85 -13.37
CA GLY A 11 12.19 5.61 -14.52
C GLY A 11 11.02 6.13 -15.35
N ASP A 12 10.96 5.73 -16.62
CA ASP A 12 9.86 6.07 -17.55
C ASP A 12 8.86 4.90 -17.72
N ASP A 13 9.03 3.80 -16.97
CA ASP A 13 8.26 2.57 -17.13
C ASP A 13 7.23 2.34 -16.01
N TYR A 14 6.14 1.66 -16.37
CA TYR A 14 5.09 1.23 -15.45
C TYR A 14 5.04 -0.30 -15.38
N ILE A 15 5.50 -0.85 -14.26
CA ILE A 15 5.62 -2.29 -14.03
C ILE A 15 4.45 -2.75 -13.17
N ARG A 16 3.63 -3.64 -13.73
CA ARG A 16 2.50 -4.22 -12.99
C ARG A 16 2.99 -5.15 -11.88
N MET A 17 2.54 -4.90 -10.65
CA MET A 17 2.76 -5.77 -9.50
C MET A 17 1.54 -6.67 -9.23
N ASN A 18 1.45 -7.17 -7.99
CA ASN A 18 0.35 -8.01 -7.52
C ASN A 18 -0.93 -7.20 -7.25
N LYS A 19 -2.06 -7.92 -7.23
CA LYS A 19 -3.30 -7.39 -6.69
C LYS A 19 -3.34 -7.69 -5.20
N VAL A 20 -3.55 -6.67 -4.39
CA VAL A 20 -3.60 -6.78 -2.93
C VAL A 20 -4.94 -6.31 -2.41
N PHE A 21 -5.22 -6.65 -1.16
CA PHE A 21 -6.37 -6.13 -0.43
C PHE A 21 -5.90 -5.06 0.55
N VAL A 22 -6.64 -3.97 0.61
CA VAL A 22 -6.44 -2.90 1.58
C VAL A 22 -7.72 -2.70 2.38
N GLU A 23 -7.62 -2.44 3.67
CA GLU A 23 -8.81 -2.18 4.48
C GLU A 23 -9.41 -0.82 4.13
N ASN A 24 -8.54 0.18 4.01
CA ASN A 24 -8.84 1.55 3.63
C ASN A 24 -8.10 1.92 2.34
N MET A 25 -8.71 2.73 1.48
CA MET A 25 -8.07 3.15 0.23
C MET A 25 -6.98 4.19 0.54
N PRO A 26 -5.72 3.98 0.12
CA PRO A 26 -4.67 4.99 0.23
C PRO A 26 -5.00 6.24 -0.59
N THR A 27 -4.38 7.37 -0.23
CA THR A 27 -4.39 8.60 -1.02
C THR A 27 -3.00 8.88 -1.59
N ALA A 28 -2.94 9.58 -2.72
CA ALA A 28 -1.68 10.12 -3.22
C ALA A 28 -0.97 10.94 -2.13
N GLY A 29 0.35 10.82 -2.02
CA GLY A 29 1.14 11.46 -0.96
C GLY A 29 1.35 10.61 0.29
N GLN A 30 0.69 9.45 0.41
CA GLN A 30 0.88 8.54 1.55
C GLN A 30 1.93 7.48 1.26
N TYR A 31 2.45 6.88 2.34
CA TYR A 31 3.22 5.65 2.25
C TYR A 31 2.34 4.43 2.50
N ILE A 32 2.65 3.34 1.81
CA ILE A 32 2.12 2.01 2.09
C ILE A 32 3.28 1.07 2.36
N ILE A 33 3.08 0.11 3.25
CA ILE A 33 3.97 -1.04 3.41
C ILE A 33 3.36 -2.19 2.62
N HIS A 34 4.04 -2.63 1.57
CA HIS A 34 3.56 -3.71 0.72
C HIS A 34 3.88 -5.07 1.35
N SER A 35 3.25 -6.14 0.85
CA SER A 35 3.40 -7.49 1.42
C SER A 35 4.81 -8.08 1.28
N ASP A 36 5.68 -7.45 0.50
CA ASP A 36 7.10 -7.78 0.39
C ASP A 36 7.95 -7.16 1.53
N GLY A 37 7.34 -6.37 2.41
CA GLY A 37 8.01 -5.67 3.52
C GLY A 37 8.63 -4.33 3.13
N LEU A 38 8.50 -3.89 1.87
CA LEU A 38 9.07 -2.63 1.41
C LEU A 38 8.06 -1.48 1.50
N ALA A 39 8.56 -0.29 1.81
CA ALA A 39 7.78 0.93 1.80
C ALA A 39 7.71 1.51 0.39
N TYR A 40 6.51 1.89 -0.03
CA TYR A 40 6.24 2.55 -1.29
C TYR A 40 5.48 3.85 -1.06
N PHE A 41 5.83 4.89 -1.81
CA PHE A 41 5.12 6.15 -1.85
C PHE A 41 4.02 6.08 -2.91
N VAL A 42 2.80 6.45 -2.55
CA VAL A 42 1.66 6.49 -3.47
C VAL A 42 1.73 7.77 -4.29
N GLU A 43 2.03 7.62 -5.57
CA GLU A 43 2.07 8.72 -6.54
C GLU A 43 0.65 9.07 -7.00
N GLU A 44 -0.12 8.06 -7.41
CA GLU A 44 -1.44 8.24 -8.00
C GLU A 44 -2.42 7.15 -7.55
N VAL A 45 -3.68 7.53 -7.42
CA VAL A 45 -4.80 6.64 -7.17
C VAL A 45 -5.83 6.82 -8.27
N THR A 46 -6.01 5.80 -9.12
CA THR A 46 -6.94 5.83 -10.25
C THR A 46 -8.11 4.87 -10.00
N THR A 47 -9.32 5.43 -9.86
CA THR A 47 -10.57 4.68 -9.67
C THR A 47 -11.42 4.70 -10.93
N PHE A 48 -12.04 3.56 -11.26
CA PHE A 48 -12.88 3.42 -12.44
C PHE A 48 -14.35 3.80 -12.14
N VAL A 49 -14.84 4.88 -12.75
CA VAL A 49 -16.24 5.30 -12.62
C VAL A 49 -17.18 4.30 -13.32
N GLY A 50 -18.19 3.81 -12.60
CA GLY A 50 -19.19 2.87 -13.13
C GLY A 50 -18.71 1.42 -13.30
N TYR A 51 -17.46 1.11 -12.94
CA TYR A 51 -16.94 -0.25 -13.00
C TYR A 51 -17.27 -1.03 -11.72
N VAL A 52 -18.26 -1.92 -11.81
CA VAL A 52 -18.62 -2.83 -10.72
C VAL A 52 -17.87 -4.14 -10.92
N SER A 53 -16.74 -4.29 -10.23
CA SER A 53 -15.98 -5.53 -10.27
C SER A 53 -16.50 -6.53 -9.25
N SER A 54 -17.12 -7.62 -9.71
CA SER A 54 -17.50 -8.72 -8.81
C SER A 54 -16.33 -9.60 -8.37
N LYS A 55 -15.15 -9.50 -9.03
CA LYS A 55 -13.98 -10.38 -8.79
C LYS A 55 -12.59 -9.72 -8.98
N GLY A 56 -12.53 -8.51 -9.52
CA GLY A 56 -11.31 -7.83 -9.95
C GLY A 56 -10.90 -6.65 -9.06
N ALA A 57 -9.78 -6.03 -9.41
CA ALA A 57 -9.34 -4.81 -8.75
C ALA A 57 -10.20 -3.63 -9.23
N THR A 58 -10.64 -2.78 -8.31
CA THR A 58 -11.48 -1.61 -8.61
C THR A 58 -10.69 -0.31 -8.70
N THR A 59 -9.38 -0.36 -8.41
CA THR A 59 -8.51 0.81 -8.32
C THR A 59 -7.09 0.40 -8.68
N ILE A 60 -6.38 1.29 -9.38
CA ILE A 60 -4.94 1.21 -9.62
C ILE A 60 -4.25 2.16 -8.65
N LEU A 61 -3.23 1.66 -7.96
CA LEU A 61 -2.31 2.46 -7.17
C LEU A 61 -0.98 2.50 -7.92
N VAL A 62 -0.58 3.69 -8.36
CA VAL A 62 0.76 3.90 -8.91
C VAL A 62 1.67 4.30 -7.76
N VAL A 63 2.81 3.63 -7.66
CA VAL A 63 3.73 3.79 -6.54
C VAL A 63 5.18 3.88 -6.98
N HIS A 64 5.99 4.55 -6.16
CA HIS A 64 7.45 4.51 -6.24
C HIS A 64 8.03 3.86 -4.99
N PRO A 65 9.23 3.25 -5.07
CA PRO A 65 9.95 2.88 -3.86
C PRO A 65 10.15 4.12 -2.99
N ALA A 66 9.98 4.00 -1.68
CA ALA A 66 10.32 5.10 -0.79
C ALA A 66 11.80 5.48 -0.96
N PRO A 67 12.17 6.77 -0.80
CA PRO A 67 13.58 7.19 -0.81
C PRO A 67 14.38 6.36 0.18
N LYS A 68 15.59 5.92 -0.17
CA LYS A 68 16.37 4.95 0.64
C LYS A 68 16.60 5.40 2.10
N ASP A 69 16.67 6.70 2.32
CA ASP A 69 16.92 7.36 3.59
C ASP A 69 15.63 7.80 4.33
N ALA A 70 14.44 7.52 3.76
CA ALA A 70 13.18 7.84 4.40
C ALA A 70 12.96 6.98 5.66
N ALA A 71 12.57 7.62 6.77
CA ALA A 71 12.33 6.96 8.06
C ALA A 71 11.29 5.84 8.00
N VAL A 72 10.36 5.90 7.04
CA VAL A 72 9.35 4.86 6.81
C VAL A 72 9.95 3.50 6.43
N ASN A 73 11.14 3.46 5.83
CA ASN A 73 11.83 2.20 5.51
C ASN A 73 12.25 1.44 6.77
N ASP A 74 12.49 2.17 7.86
CA ASP A 74 12.77 1.61 9.19
C ASP A 74 11.53 1.67 10.09
N LEU A 75 10.34 1.88 9.49
CA LEU A 75 9.07 1.99 10.20
C LEU A 75 9.11 2.99 11.37
N TYR A 76 9.91 4.06 11.22
CA TYR A 76 10.14 5.06 12.25
C TYR A 76 10.78 4.50 13.55
N GLY A 77 11.47 3.36 13.46
CA GLY A 77 12.07 2.63 14.58
C GLY A 77 11.08 1.78 15.38
N MET A 78 9.86 1.58 14.88
CA MET A 78 8.83 0.78 15.56
C MET A 78 8.97 -0.71 15.24
N ASN A 79 8.69 -1.55 16.23
CA ASN A 79 8.51 -2.98 16.08
C ASN A 79 7.02 -3.30 15.85
N ILE A 80 6.65 -3.67 14.63
CA ILE A 80 5.24 -3.93 14.26
C ILE A 80 4.55 -4.92 15.22
N GLU A 81 5.23 -6.02 15.58
CA GLU A 81 4.63 -7.08 16.39
C GLU A 81 4.34 -6.64 17.83
N GLU A 82 5.09 -5.66 18.33
CA GLU A 82 4.98 -5.19 19.73
C GLU A 82 4.22 -3.86 19.83
N ASP A 83 4.42 -2.95 18.86
CA ASP A 83 3.96 -1.56 18.95
C ASP A 83 2.61 -1.31 18.26
N LEU A 84 2.22 -2.15 17.28
CA LEU A 84 0.92 -2.01 16.61
C LEU A 84 -0.15 -2.93 17.20
N ASP A 85 0.24 -3.95 17.95
CA ASP A 85 -0.68 -4.80 18.69
C ASP A 85 -1.31 -4.01 19.84
N ASP A 86 -2.64 -4.05 19.95
CA ASP A 86 -3.36 -3.44 21.07
C ASP A 86 -3.57 -4.50 22.18
N PRO A 87 -2.81 -4.43 23.29
CA PRO A 87 -2.88 -5.42 24.36
C PRO A 87 -4.24 -5.45 25.07
N GLU A 88 -5.12 -4.45 24.90
CA GLU A 88 -6.48 -4.48 25.44
C GLU A 88 -7.38 -5.49 24.72
N TYR A 89 -7.07 -5.82 23.45
CA TYR A 89 -7.83 -6.79 22.65
C TYR A 89 -7.26 -8.21 22.68
N ASN A 90 -6.06 -8.39 23.25
CA ASN A 90 -5.38 -9.69 23.36
C ASN A 90 -5.56 -10.37 24.74
N LYS A 91 -6.33 -9.78 25.65
CA LYS A 91 -6.72 -10.40 26.93
C LYS A 91 -7.95 -11.31 26.74
N ASN A 92 -7.72 -12.55 26.34
CA ASN A 92 -8.64 -13.66 26.55
C ASN A 92 -8.28 -14.43 27.82
#